data_AF-A0A950D4D9-F1
#
_entry.id   AF-A0A950D4D9-F1
#
_cell.length_a   1.000
_cell.length_b   1.000
_cell.length_c   1.000
_cell.angle_alpha   90.00
_cell.angle_beta   90.00
_cell.angle_gamma   90.00
#
_symmetry.space_group_name_H-M   'P 1'
#
loop_
_entity.id
_entity.type
_entity.pdbx_description
1 polymer ?
#
loop_
_entity_poly.entity_id
_entity_poly.type
_entity_poly.pdbx_seq_one_letter_code
_entity_poly.pdbx_strand_id
1 'polypeptide(L)'
;MLALGPYEGVLRRCVLALKFANRRDVAVQLGRMLATSWPLDMDFLVPVPLHPARQAARGYNQAHLLAQALEEATRLQPRSARLVVVDGLRRERMTTPQSELRLDAREANVCAAFGPSASARAVAGKRVAIVDDVVTTGST
;
A
#
# COMPACT_ATOMS: atom_id res chain seq x y z
N MET A 1 9.36 1.90 -8.93
CA MET A 1 7.89 1.93 -8.74
C MET A 1 7.28 0.78 -9.53
N LEU A 2 6.37 0.01 -8.95
CA LEU A 2 5.61 -1.05 -9.62
C LEU A 2 4.11 -0.72 -9.47
N ALA A 3 3.36 -0.78 -10.57
CA ALA A 3 1.91 -0.56 -10.58
C ALA A 3 1.26 -1.46 -11.65
N LEU A 4 0.01 -1.88 -11.42
CA LEU A 4 -0.75 -2.69 -12.39
C LEU A 4 -1.19 -1.89 -13.62
N GLY A 5 -1.24 -0.56 -13.52
CA GLY A 5 -1.67 0.32 -14.60
C GLY A 5 -2.25 1.64 -14.10
N PRO A 6 -2.77 2.49 -15.01
CA PRO A 6 -3.40 3.75 -14.65
C PRO A 6 -4.67 3.54 -13.81
N TYR A 7 -5.03 4.55 -13.01
CA TYR A 7 -6.26 4.54 -12.17
C TYR A 7 -7.53 4.75 -13.01
N GLU A 8 -7.80 3.83 -13.93
CA GLU A 8 -8.89 3.93 -14.90
C GLU A 8 -9.55 2.56 -15.13
N GLY A 9 -10.70 2.57 -15.83
CA GLY A 9 -11.37 1.35 -16.27
C GLY A 9 -11.60 0.30 -15.17
N VAL A 10 -11.15 -0.93 -15.43
CA VAL A 10 -11.29 -2.07 -14.51
C VAL A 10 -10.53 -1.85 -13.21
N LEU A 11 -9.28 -1.36 -13.28
CA LEU A 11 -8.44 -1.14 -12.10
C LEU A 11 -9.07 -0.12 -11.16
N ARG A 12 -9.62 0.98 -11.70
CA ARG A 12 -10.39 1.94 -10.90
C ARG A 12 -11.57 1.29 -10.19
N ARG A 13 -12.35 0.45 -10.89
CA ARG A 13 -13.49 -0.26 -10.27
C ARG A 13 -13.04 -1.23 -9.18
N CYS A 14 -11.94 -1.94 -9.37
CA CYS A 14 -11.35 -2.83 -8.37
C CYS A 14 -10.97 -2.05 -7.10
N VAL A 15 -10.25 -0.93 -7.24
CA VAL A 15 -9.89 -0.07 -6.12
C VAL A 15 -11.13 0.49 -5.41
N LEU A 16 -12.14 0.94 -6.15
CA LEU A 16 -13.39 1.44 -5.55
C LEU A 16 -14.16 0.34 -4.82
N ALA A 17 -14.25 -0.87 -5.39
CA ALA A 17 -14.87 -2.01 -4.74
C ALA A 17 -14.13 -2.38 -3.44
N LEU A 18 -12.80 -2.32 -3.47
CA LEU A 18 -11.95 -2.52 -2.30
C LEU A 18 -12.05 -1.38 -1.28
N LYS A 19 -12.38 -0.14 -1.67
CA LYS A 19 -12.54 1.00 -0.76
C LYS A 19 -13.96 1.12 -0.17
N PHE A 20 -14.99 0.74 -0.90
CA PHE A 20 -16.36 1.15 -0.60
C PHE A 20 -17.39 0.03 -0.66
N ALA A 21 -17.05 -1.15 -1.20
CA ALA A 21 -17.98 -2.27 -1.34
C ALA A 21 -17.58 -3.50 -0.49
N ASN A 22 -16.62 -3.37 0.43
CA ASN A 22 -16.10 -4.46 1.27
C ASN A 22 -15.62 -5.69 0.47
N ARG A 23 -15.22 -5.50 -0.80
CA ARG A 23 -14.75 -6.57 -1.70
C ARG A 23 -13.27 -6.88 -1.46
N ARG A 24 -12.99 -7.46 -0.28
CA ARG A 24 -11.62 -7.82 0.15
C ARG A 24 -10.97 -8.87 -0.77
N ASP A 25 -11.79 -9.71 -1.39
CA ASP A 25 -11.37 -10.70 -2.39
C ASP A 25 -10.69 -10.09 -3.62
N VAL A 26 -11.00 -8.82 -3.94
CA VAL A 26 -10.32 -8.09 -5.01
C VAL A 26 -8.83 -7.92 -4.71
N ALA A 27 -8.45 -7.70 -3.43
CA ALA A 27 -7.05 -7.57 -3.05
C ALA A 27 -6.24 -8.83 -3.37
N VAL A 28 -6.84 -10.02 -3.24
CA VAL A 28 -6.21 -11.30 -3.58
C VAL A 28 -5.83 -11.36 -5.05
N GLN A 29 -6.76 -10.98 -5.94
CA GLN A 29 -6.50 -11.01 -7.38
C GLN A 29 -5.46 -9.96 -7.80
N LEU A 30 -5.57 -8.74 -7.25
CA LEU A 30 -4.60 -7.68 -7.52
C LEU A 30 -3.20 -8.06 -7.01
N GLY A 31 -3.09 -8.66 -5.82
CA GLY A 31 -1.81 -9.15 -5.27
C GLY A 31 -1.17 -10.23 -6.13
N ARG A 32 -1.97 -11.18 -6.66
CA ARG A 32 -1.49 -12.19 -7.63
C ARG A 32 -0.98 -11.57 -8.92
N MET A 33 -1.69 -10.58 -9.46
CA MET A 33 -1.24 -9.86 -10.65
C MET A 33 0.07 -9.12 -10.39
N LEU A 34 0.19 -8.42 -9.25
CA LEU A 34 1.42 -7.74 -8.85
C LEU A 34 2.60 -8.71 -8.72
N ALA A 35 2.37 -9.90 -8.16
CA ALA A 35 3.39 -10.92 -8.02
C ALA A 35 4.02 -11.35 -9.35
N THR A 36 3.27 -11.32 -10.47
CA THR A 36 3.80 -11.72 -11.79
C THR A 36 4.92 -10.84 -12.30
N SER A 37 4.95 -9.58 -11.85
CA SER A 37 5.94 -8.57 -12.24
C SER A 37 6.76 -8.11 -11.04
N TRP A 38 6.71 -8.85 -9.93
CA TRP A 38 7.40 -8.45 -8.71
C TRP A 38 8.90 -8.57 -8.90
N PRO A 39 9.68 -7.50 -8.64
CA PRO A 39 11.13 -7.58 -8.74
C PRO A 39 11.67 -8.52 -7.66
N LEU A 40 12.56 -9.43 -8.06
CA LEU A 40 13.36 -10.19 -7.12
C LEU A 40 14.38 -9.24 -6.50
N ASP A 41 14.08 -8.67 -5.33
CA ASP A 41 15.06 -8.08 -4.40
C ASP A 41 14.48 -7.22 -3.25
N MET A 42 13.32 -7.57 -2.70
CA MET A 42 12.77 -6.87 -1.52
C MET A 42 12.71 -7.81 -0.32
N ASP A 43 12.98 -7.28 0.87
CA ASP A 43 12.88 -8.02 2.12
C ASP A 43 11.49 -7.86 2.74
N PHE A 44 10.95 -6.63 2.71
CA PHE A 44 9.71 -6.28 3.41
C PHE A 44 8.71 -5.51 2.56
N LEU A 45 7.44 -5.77 2.84
CA LEU A 45 6.30 -4.98 2.38
C LEU A 45 5.80 -4.11 3.54
N VAL A 46 5.77 -2.81 3.36
CA VAL A 46 5.25 -1.88 4.37
C VAL A 46 3.99 -1.19 3.83
N PRO A 47 2.79 -1.57 4.29
CA PRO A 47 1.56 -0.96 3.83
C PRO A 47 1.42 0.46 4.38
N VAL A 48 0.95 1.38 3.54
CA VAL A 48 0.63 2.74 3.98
C VAL A 48 -0.55 2.68 4.97
N PRO A 49 -0.42 3.26 6.18
CA PRO A 49 -1.46 3.17 7.19
C PRO A 49 -2.65 4.07 6.83
N LEU A 50 -3.84 3.51 7.00
CA LEU A 50 -5.09 4.24 6.84
C LEU A 50 -5.35 5.14 8.05
N HIS A 51 -6.07 6.24 7.86
CA HIS A 51 -6.51 7.07 8.98
C HIS A 51 -7.45 6.28 9.92
N PRO A 52 -7.34 6.39 11.26
CA PRO A 52 -8.15 5.62 12.20
C PRO A 52 -9.66 5.69 11.93
N ALA A 53 -10.20 6.87 11.63
CA ALA A 53 -11.61 7.03 11.27
C ALA A 53 -12.01 6.26 9.99
N ARG A 54 -11.14 6.25 8.97
CA ARG A 54 -11.38 5.47 7.74
C ARG A 54 -11.23 3.98 8.00
N GLN A 55 -10.28 3.58 8.85
CA GLN A 55 -10.11 2.19 9.26
C GLN A 55 -11.32 1.70 10.06
N ALA A 56 -11.87 2.51 10.97
CA ALA A 56 -13.09 2.20 11.71
C ALA A 56 -14.32 2.10 10.79
N ALA A 57 -14.52 3.08 9.91
CA ALA A 57 -15.66 3.07 8.98
C ALA A 57 -15.61 1.92 7.96
N ARG A 58 -14.40 1.56 7.51
CA ARG A 58 -14.21 0.55 6.46
C ARG A 58 -13.96 -0.85 7.00
N GLY A 59 -13.47 -0.96 8.24
CA GLY A 59 -13.15 -2.22 8.91
C GLY A 59 -11.83 -2.89 8.49
N TYR A 60 -11.06 -2.29 7.57
CA TYR A 60 -9.76 -2.81 7.10
C TYR A 60 -8.92 -1.74 6.37
N ASN A 61 -7.62 -2.01 6.22
CA ASN A 61 -6.68 -1.24 5.41
C ASN A 61 -6.40 -1.96 4.07
N GLN A 62 -6.62 -1.27 2.95
CA GLN A 62 -6.56 -1.81 1.58
C GLN A 62 -5.12 -2.11 1.20
N ALA A 63 -4.22 -1.20 1.56
CA ALA A 63 -2.78 -1.37 1.38
C ALA A 63 -2.28 -2.61 2.13
N HIS A 64 -2.78 -2.84 3.35
CA HIS A 64 -2.42 -4.02 4.14
C HIS A 64 -2.94 -5.31 3.51
N LEU A 65 -4.20 -5.34 3.04
CA LEU A 65 -4.73 -6.51 2.32
C LEU A 65 -3.96 -6.80 1.02
N LEU A 66 -3.58 -5.76 0.27
CA LEU A 66 -2.75 -5.91 -0.94
C LEU A 66 -1.36 -6.45 -0.61
N ALA A 67 -0.73 -5.95 0.46
CA ALA A 67 0.57 -6.42 0.92
C ALA A 67 0.52 -7.90 1.33
N GLN A 68 -0.50 -8.32 2.07
CA GLN A 68 -0.71 -9.73 2.44
C GLN A 68 -0.94 -10.62 1.22
N ALA A 69 -1.80 -10.20 0.29
CA ALA A 69 -2.06 -10.94 -0.94
C ALA A 69 -0.79 -11.10 -1.80
N LEU A 70 0.06 -10.08 -1.85
CA LEU A 70 1.33 -10.11 -2.56
C LEU A 70 2.35 -11.02 -1.86
N GLU A 71 2.46 -10.95 -0.54
CA GLU A 71 3.29 -11.88 0.25
C GLU A 71 2.88 -13.33 -0.02
N GLU A 72 1.59 -13.65 0.04
CA GLU A 72 1.08 -14.99 -0.25
C GLU A 72 1.38 -15.42 -1.68
N ALA A 73 1.13 -14.55 -2.67
CA ALA A 73 1.33 -14.87 -4.07
C ALA A 73 2.80 -15.08 -4.44
N THR A 74 3.73 -14.33 -3.83
CA THR A 74 5.17 -14.47 -4.07
C THR A 74 5.77 -15.70 -3.39
N ARG A 75 5.23 -16.13 -2.24
CA ARG A 75 5.63 -17.40 -1.60
C ARG A 75 5.41 -18.63 -2.47
N LEU A 76 4.48 -18.56 -3.42
CA LEU A 76 4.20 -19.65 -4.37
C LEU A 76 5.19 -19.69 -5.55
N GLN A 77 6.08 -18.70 -5.68
CA GLN A 77 7.02 -18.61 -6.79
C GLN A 77 8.34 -19.33 -6.45
N PRO A 78 8.88 -20.19 -7.35
CA PRO A 78 10.04 -21.05 -7.07
C PRO A 78 11.35 -20.35 -6.70
N ARG A 79 11.47 -19.04 -6.93
CA ARG A 79 12.72 -18.26 -6.76
C ARG A 79 12.54 -16.96 -5.98
N SER A 80 11.37 -16.72 -5.39
CA SER A 80 11.12 -15.46 -4.70
C SER A 80 11.65 -15.50 -3.28
N ALA A 81 12.43 -14.47 -2.92
CA ALA A 81 12.78 -14.20 -1.54
C ALA A 81 11.49 -14.08 -0.72
N ARG A 82 11.51 -14.58 0.52
CA ARG A 82 10.34 -14.53 1.40
C ARG A 82 10.05 -13.09 1.79
N LEU A 83 9.10 -12.46 1.10
CA LEU A 83 8.54 -11.18 1.51
C LEU A 83 7.82 -11.35 2.85
N VAL A 84 7.92 -10.34 3.69
CA VAL A 84 7.20 -10.26 4.96
C VAL A 84 6.50 -8.91 5.05
N VAL A 85 5.21 -8.92 5.38
CA VAL A 85 4.49 -7.68 5.71
C VAL A 85 4.91 -7.20 7.09
N VAL A 86 5.31 -5.93 7.18
CA VAL A 86 5.59 -5.25 8.45
C VAL A 86 4.85 -3.91 8.48
N ASP A 87 4.09 -3.66 9.54
CA ASP A 87 3.48 -2.34 9.77
C ASP A 87 4.56 -1.35 10.23
N GLY A 88 5.45 -0.93 9.33
CA GLY A 88 6.60 -0.06 9.61
C GLY A 88 6.26 1.43 9.72
N LEU A 89 5.03 1.81 9.35
CA LEU A 89 4.57 3.20 9.34
C LEU A 89 3.36 3.36 10.28
N ARG A 90 3.28 4.52 10.92
CA ARG A 90 2.07 5.01 11.59
C ARG A 90 1.63 6.32 10.95
N ARG A 91 0.32 6.58 10.94
CA ARG A 91 -0.22 7.87 10.52
C ARG A 91 -0.35 8.78 11.74
N GLU A 92 0.35 9.91 11.74
CA GLU A 92 0.40 10.85 12.88
C GLU A 92 -0.67 11.94 12.80
N ARG A 93 -1.11 12.33 11.59
CA ARG A 93 -2.08 13.41 11.40
C ARG A 93 -3.21 13.06 10.42
N MET A 94 -4.36 13.69 10.64
CA MET A 94 -5.41 13.83 9.65
C MET A 94 -4.93 14.85 8.61
N THR A 95 -4.66 14.40 7.39
CA THR A 95 -4.36 15.33 6.29
C THR A 95 -5.61 15.58 5.47
N THR A 96 -5.81 16.83 5.08
CA THR A 96 -6.89 17.26 4.18
C THR A 96 -6.83 16.40 2.90
N PRO A 97 -7.97 15.92 2.37
CA PRO A 97 -7.98 15.10 1.16
C PRO A 97 -7.14 15.71 0.03
N GLN A 98 -6.31 14.89 -0.62
CA GLN A 98 -5.38 15.29 -1.68
C GLN A 98 -6.03 16.04 -2.85
N SER A 99 -7.36 15.98 -3.01
CA SER A 99 -8.12 16.69 -4.04
C SER A 99 -8.04 18.22 -3.96
N GLU A 100 -7.66 18.79 -2.82
CA GLU A 100 -7.72 20.24 -2.57
C GLU A 100 -6.35 20.96 -2.55
N LEU A 101 -5.24 20.24 -2.75
CA LEU A 101 -3.89 20.79 -2.52
C LEU A 101 -3.06 20.87 -3.81
N ARG A 102 -2.33 21.99 -3.98
CA ARG A 102 -1.29 22.19 -5.01
C ARG A 102 -0.14 21.19 -4.79
N LEU A 103 0.61 20.85 -5.84
CA LEU A 103 1.68 19.82 -5.83
C LEU A 103 2.66 19.95 -4.64
N ASP A 104 3.21 21.13 -4.39
CA ASP A 104 4.17 21.36 -3.29
C ASP A 104 3.54 21.17 -1.89
N ALA A 105 2.25 21.49 -1.76
CA ALA A 105 1.48 21.29 -0.53
C ALA A 105 1.04 19.82 -0.33
N ARG A 106 1.14 18.98 -1.37
CA ARG A 106 0.90 17.54 -1.28
C ARG A 106 2.13 16.81 -0.74
N GLU A 107 3.33 17.13 -1.23
CA GLU A 107 4.58 16.53 -0.73
C GLU A 107 4.79 16.83 0.78
N ALA A 108 4.62 18.09 1.18
CA ALA A 108 4.72 18.48 2.59
C ALA A 108 3.65 17.81 3.48
N ASN A 109 2.43 17.60 2.96
CA ASN A 109 1.38 16.89 3.69
C ASN A 109 1.66 15.40 3.85
N VAL A 110 2.22 14.73 2.83
CA VAL A 110 2.57 13.31 2.92
C VAL A 110 3.74 13.11 3.89
N CYS A 111 4.82 13.91 3.80
CA CYS A 111 5.93 13.84 4.74
C CYS A 111 5.53 14.13 6.19
N ALA A 112 4.58 15.03 6.44
CA ALA A 112 4.10 15.33 7.80
C ALA A 112 2.97 14.39 8.29
N ALA A 113 2.44 13.50 7.44
CA ALA A 113 1.34 12.61 7.78
C ALA A 113 1.78 11.30 8.41
N PHE A 114 3.00 10.86 8.12
CA PHE A 114 3.46 9.51 8.46
C PHE A 114 4.77 9.55 9.24
N GLY A 115 4.87 8.69 10.23
CA GLY A 115 6.07 8.49 11.04
C GLY A 115 6.41 7.00 11.16
N PRO A 116 7.62 6.67 11.65
CA PRO A 116 8.00 5.29 11.93
C PRO A 116 7.08 4.69 13.00
N SER A 117 6.58 3.47 12.80
CA SER A 117 5.88 2.74 13.85
C SER A 117 6.87 2.16 14.88
N ALA A 118 6.35 1.52 15.94
CA ALA A 118 7.19 0.73 16.86
C ALA A 118 7.97 -0.40 16.16
N SER A 119 7.43 -0.92 15.05
CA SER A 119 8.03 -2.00 14.26
C SER A 119 8.99 -1.50 13.17
N ALA A 120 9.14 -0.18 12.99
CA ALA A 120 10.02 0.39 11.97
C ALA A 120 11.48 -0.08 12.08
N ARG A 121 11.94 -0.39 13.30
CA ARG A 121 13.29 -0.92 13.53
C ARG A 121 13.52 -2.29 12.88
N ALA A 122 12.47 -3.09 12.68
CA ALA A 122 12.57 -4.40 12.06
C ALA A 122 13.01 -4.34 10.58
N VAL A 123 12.79 -3.19 9.93
CA VAL A 123 13.12 -2.98 8.51
C VAL A 123 14.35 -2.08 8.31
N ALA A 124 15.05 -1.72 9.37
CA ALA A 124 16.24 -0.88 9.29
C ALA A 124 17.37 -1.59 8.52
N GLY A 125 17.95 -0.92 7.52
CA GLY A 125 19.01 -1.48 6.67
C GLY A 125 18.53 -2.57 5.70
N LYS A 126 17.22 -2.66 5.46
CA LYS A 126 16.59 -3.64 4.57
C LYS A 126 15.97 -2.98 3.35
N ARG A 127 15.75 -3.76 2.30
CA ARG A 127 15.07 -3.30 1.09
C ARG A 127 13.56 -3.42 1.31
N VAL A 128 12.89 -2.27 1.33
CA VAL A 128 11.47 -2.17 1.67
C VAL A 128 10.69 -1.65 0.48
N ALA A 129 9.57 -2.29 0.17
CA ALA A 129 8.58 -1.76 -0.73
C ALA A 129 7.39 -1.19 0.05
N ILE A 130 7.09 0.09 -0.18
CA ILE A 130 5.85 0.72 0.31
C ILE A 130 4.69 0.26 -0.56
N VAL A 131 3.59 -0.17 0.07
CA VAL A 131 2.38 -0.65 -0.62
C VAL A 131 1.24 0.33 -0.41
N ASP A 132 0.61 0.77 -1.50
CA ASP A 132 -0.60 1.60 -1.49
C ASP A 132 -1.55 1.16 -2.63
N ASP A 133 -2.82 1.55 -2.56
CA ASP A 133 -3.83 1.19 -3.56
C ASP A 133 -3.88 2.13 -4.77
N VAL A 134 -3.40 3.37 -4.62
CA VAL A 134 -3.24 4.35 -5.71
C VAL A 134 -1.99 5.16 -5.44
N VAL A 135 -1.09 5.21 -6.43
CA VAL A 135 0.07 6.11 -6.41
C VAL A 135 -0.17 7.21 -7.42
N THR A 136 -0.04 8.46 -7.00
CA THR A 136 -0.08 9.62 -7.90
C THR A 136 1.34 10.04 -8.25
N THR A 137 1.60 10.38 -9.51
CA THR A 137 2.94 10.67 -10.09
C THR A 137 3.68 11.87 -9.51
N GLY A 138 3.26 12.43 -8.37
CA GLY A 138 3.89 13.59 -7.74
C GLY A 138 3.91 13.58 -6.22
N SER A 139 3.69 12.45 -5.53
CA SER A 139 3.88 12.36 -4.07
C SER A 139 4.03 10.90 -3.61
N THR A 140 5.16 10.56 -2.96
CA THR A 140 5.33 9.38 -2.08
C THR A 140 5.98 9.84 -0.79
#